data_AF-A0A2V5KUL8-F1
#
_entry.id   AF-A0A2V5KUL8-F1
#
_cell.length_a   1.000
_cell.length_b   1.000
_cell.length_c   1.000
_cell.angle_alpha   90.00
_cell.angle_beta   90.00
_cell.angle_gamma   90.00
#
_symmetry.space_group_name_H-M   'P 1'
#
loop_
_entity.id
_entity.type
_entity.pdbx_description
1 polymer ?
#
loop_
_entity_poly.entity_id
_entity_poly.type
_entity_poly.pdbx_seq_one_letter_code
_entity_poly.pdbx_strand_id
1 'polypeptide(L)'
;MTTCAVWIFLSSLPSDHSWIRSVSKRRRTIVVGWVALIVLMNIAALVWPGISDFIPIDVKPLNILIAILTVLLYLWAAKRYFLQFRLIRFPLHAAIVFGSVLLALTEWVMVTTMMWTLAWWLYHAVLSVSALMLLIGVIAQYRSNKSAAPTFRQASRVPSLDRLRIRISGSMQNLIDATETKDEYTAGHNYRVAMYGLQLARAMNLDSERLRALARGGLIHDVGKIRVPSEILNKPGKLTTDERSVIEQHPVAGYEMCKYIGFMTEELSVIRHHHEKWDGTGYPDKLKGAEISLPARILAIADVFDALTSRRSYREPWPLERALQVIEEGSGTHFDPECVAAFVQLCRRGELVVPQDMEPSYERVLSSEETAAARSAE
;
A
#
# COMPACT_ATOMS: atom_id res chain seq x y z
N MET A 1 -15.84 -21.01 -12.43
CA MET A 1 -14.59 -20.27 -12.74
C MET A 1 -14.85 -18.81 -13.08
N THR A 2 -15.88 -18.51 -13.87
CA THR A 2 -16.44 -17.16 -14.10
C THR A 2 -16.47 -16.24 -12.87
N THR A 3 -17.02 -16.69 -11.75
CA THR A 3 -17.08 -15.92 -10.49
C THR A 3 -15.71 -15.58 -9.93
N CYS A 4 -14.76 -16.52 -9.99
CA CYS A 4 -13.36 -16.30 -9.60
C CYS A 4 -12.69 -15.26 -10.52
N ALA A 5 -12.91 -15.35 -11.84
CA ALA A 5 -12.39 -14.38 -12.81
C ALA A 5 -12.86 -12.96 -12.51
N VAL A 6 -14.15 -12.79 -12.19
CA VAL A 6 -14.70 -11.48 -11.77
C VAL A 6 -14.00 -10.97 -10.51
N TRP A 7 -13.82 -11.79 -9.48
CA TRP A 7 -13.16 -11.35 -8.25
C TRP A 7 -11.68 -10.97 -8.44
N ILE A 8 -10.93 -11.74 -9.23
CA ILE A 8 -9.51 -11.44 -9.54
C ILE A 8 -9.38 -10.19 -10.44
N PHE A 9 -10.32 -10.00 -11.36
CA PHE A 9 -10.44 -8.76 -12.13
C PHE A 9 -10.73 -7.57 -11.20
N LEU A 10 -11.74 -7.66 -10.33
CA LEU A 10 -12.07 -6.57 -9.41
C LEU A 10 -10.91 -6.20 -8.48
N SER A 11 -10.11 -7.19 -8.06
CA SER A 11 -8.95 -6.95 -7.20
C SER A 11 -7.77 -6.29 -7.91
N SER A 12 -7.72 -6.31 -9.25
CA SER A 12 -6.65 -5.65 -10.03
C SER A 12 -7.02 -4.25 -10.51
N LEU A 13 -8.23 -3.78 -10.20
CA LEU A 13 -8.66 -2.43 -10.52
C LEU A 13 -8.14 -1.41 -9.48
N PRO A 14 -7.89 -0.15 -9.91
CA PRO A 14 -7.44 0.92 -9.02
C PRO A 14 -8.47 1.27 -7.95
N SER A 15 -8.03 1.50 -6.72
CA SER A 15 -8.90 1.84 -5.58
C SER A 15 -9.35 3.30 -5.54
N ASP A 16 -8.77 4.17 -6.37
CA ASP A 16 -9.13 5.57 -6.52
C ASP A 16 -10.44 5.79 -7.30
N HIS A 17 -10.85 4.80 -8.11
CA HIS A 17 -12.10 4.83 -8.85
C HIS A 17 -13.32 4.89 -7.91
N SER A 18 -14.27 5.79 -8.21
CA SER A 18 -15.44 6.08 -7.35
C SER A 18 -16.27 4.83 -7.02
N TRP A 19 -16.52 3.99 -8.02
CA TRP A 19 -17.25 2.72 -7.84
C TRP A 19 -16.53 1.75 -6.90
N ILE A 20 -15.22 1.59 -7.06
CA ILE A 20 -14.41 0.66 -6.26
C ILE A 20 -14.30 1.14 -4.82
N ARG A 21 -14.24 2.47 -4.62
CA ARG A 21 -14.33 3.10 -3.30
C ARG A 21 -15.63 2.74 -2.58
N SER A 22 -16.76 2.73 -3.29
CA SER A 22 -18.05 2.34 -2.71
C SER A 22 -18.11 0.85 -2.35
N VAL A 23 -17.63 0.00 -3.26
CA VAL A 23 -17.55 -1.46 -3.06
C VAL A 23 -16.63 -1.81 -1.88
N SER A 24 -15.47 -1.15 -1.77
CA SER A 24 -14.47 -1.44 -0.73
C SER A 24 -14.94 -1.05 0.67
N LYS A 25 -15.74 0.02 0.80
CA LYS A 25 -16.41 0.42 2.05
C LYS A 25 -17.39 -0.67 2.54
N ARG A 26 -17.99 -1.43 1.62
CA ARG A 26 -18.95 -2.51 1.93
C ARG A 26 -18.38 -3.93 1.80
N ARG A 27 -17.06 -4.09 1.62
CA ARG A 27 -16.44 -5.39 1.29
C ARG A 27 -16.87 -6.54 2.19
N ARG A 28 -16.97 -6.31 3.51
CA ARG A 28 -17.31 -7.36 4.48
C ARG A 28 -18.74 -7.84 4.28
N THR A 29 -19.67 -6.90 4.12
CA THR A 29 -21.08 -7.20 3.85
C THR A 29 -21.24 -7.90 2.50
N ILE A 30 -20.50 -7.48 1.47
CA ILE A 30 -20.55 -8.11 0.15
C ILE A 30 -20.05 -9.55 0.23
N VAL A 31 -18.92 -9.82 0.89
CA VAL A 31 -18.38 -11.18 1.03
C VAL A 31 -19.34 -12.07 1.82
N VAL A 32 -19.88 -11.59 2.94
CA VAL A 32 -20.85 -12.35 3.74
C VAL A 32 -22.12 -12.64 2.93
N GLY A 33 -22.65 -11.64 2.23
CA GLY A 33 -23.82 -11.81 1.35
C GLY A 33 -23.56 -12.77 0.20
N TRP A 34 -22.37 -12.73 -0.41
CA TRP A 34 -21.99 -13.62 -1.50
C TRP A 34 -21.83 -15.08 -1.03
N VAL A 35 -21.21 -15.30 0.13
CA VAL A 35 -21.12 -16.64 0.74
C VAL A 35 -22.51 -17.16 1.07
N ALA A 36 -23.37 -16.33 1.68
CA ALA A 36 -24.76 -16.70 1.98
C ALA A 36 -25.53 -17.06 0.71
N LEU A 37 -25.38 -16.30 -0.37
CA LEU A 37 -25.99 -16.58 -1.67
C LEU A 37 -25.52 -17.94 -2.23
N ILE A 38 -24.21 -18.21 -2.22
CA ILE A 38 -23.68 -19.50 -2.68
C ILE A 38 -24.25 -20.65 -1.84
N VAL A 39 -24.28 -20.52 -0.52
CA VAL A 39 -24.84 -21.55 0.38
C VAL A 39 -26.32 -21.79 0.08
N LEU A 40 -27.12 -20.73 -0.04
CA LEU A 40 -28.54 -20.83 -0.36
C LEU A 40 -28.77 -21.50 -1.72
N MET A 41 -27.96 -21.16 -2.73
CA MET A 41 -28.05 -21.77 -4.06
C MET A 41 -27.72 -23.27 -4.02
N ASN A 42 -26.72 -23.68 -3.23
CA ASN A 42 -26.40 -25.10 -3.05
C ASN A 42 -27.51 -25.86 -2.30
N ILE A 43 -28.10 -25.25 -1.26
CA ILE A 43 -29.25 -25.84 -0.55
C ILE A 43 -30.44 -25.98 -1.51
N ALA A 44 -30.75 -24.96 -2.30
CA ALA A 44 -31.83 -24.99 -3.28
C ALA A 44 -31.62 -26.10 -4.32
N ALA A 45 -30.39 -26.27 -4.83
CA ALA A 45 -30.05 -27.34 -5.77
C ALA A 45 -30.18 -28.75 -5.14
N LEU A 46 -29.89 -28.88 -3.84
CA LEU A 46 -30.05 -30.15 -3.13
C LEU A 46 -31.53 -30.49 -2.87
N VAL A 47 -32.33 -29.49 -2.49
CA VAL A 47 -33.77 -29.66 -2.18
C VAL A 47 -34.60 -29.82 -3.45
N TRP A 48 -34.20 -29.17 -4.54
CA TRP A 48 -34.90 -29.22 -5.82
C TRP A 48 -33.94 -29.53 -6.98
N PRO A 49 -33.66 -30.82 -7.24
CA PRO A 49 -32.74 -31.24 -8.30
C PRO A 49 -33.14 -30.74 -9.70
N GLY A 50 -34.45 -30.61 -9.97
CA GLY A 50 -34.97 -30.10 -11.24
C GLY A 50 -34.76 -28.59 -11.48
N ILE A 51 -34.15 -27.86 -10.55
CA ILE A 51 -33.80 -26.45 -10.74
C ILE A 51 -32.81 -26.26 -11.92
N SER A 52 -32.00 -27.28 -12.23
CA SER A 52 -31.09 -27.27 -13.38
C SER A 52 -31.82 -27.20 -14.71
N ASP A 53 -33.05 -27.70 -14.80
CA ASP A 53 -33.82 -27.78 -16.05
C ASP A 53 -34.32 -26.39 -16.50
N PHE A 54 -34.42 -25.45 -15.56
CA PHE A 54 -34.77 -24.05 -15.82
C PHE A 54 -33.58 -23.19 -16.23
N ILE A 55 -32.35 -23.65 -15.97
CA ILE A 55 -31.14 -22.93 -16.33
C ILE A 55 -30.62 -23.54 -17.63
N PRO A 56 -30.57 -22.81 -18.75
CA PRO A 56 -30.06 -23.33 -20.01
C PRO A 56 -28.53 -23.48 -19.95
N ILE A 57 -28.05 -24.53 -19.29
CA ILE A 57 -26.62 -24.80 -19.02
C ILE A 57 -25.90 -25.32 -20.28
N ASP A 58 -26.62 -25.91 -21.24
CA ASP A 58 -26.03 -26.58 -22.41
C ASP A 58 -26.26 -25.83 -23.75
N VAL A 59 -26.27 -24.50 -23.70
CA VAL A 59 -26.38 -23.66 -24.91
C VAL A 59 -24.98 -23.33 -25.41
N LYS A 60 -24.49 -24.09 -26.41
CA LYS A 60 -23.11 -23.97 -26.93
C LYS A 60 -22.66 -22.54 -27.26
N PRO A 61 -23.45 -21.69 -27.97
CA PRO A 61 -23.04 -20.31 -28.24
C PRO A 61 -22.85 -19.48 -26.96
N LEU A 62 -23.71 -19.69 -25.96
CA LEU A 62 -23.66 -18.99 -24.68
C LEU A 62 -22.43 -19.43 -23.87
N ASN A 63 -22.14 -20.73 -23.83
CA ASN A 63 -21.00 -21.28 -23.10
C ASN A 63 -19.65 -20.77 -23.67
N ILE A 64 -19.53 -20.72 -25.00
CA ILE A 64 -18.33 -20.15 -25.66
C ILE A 64 -18.21 -18.66 -25.35
N LEU A 65 -19.31 -17.90 -25.41
CA LEU A 65 -19.30 -16.46 -25.10
C LEU A 65 -18.85 -16.20 -23.65
N ILE A 66 -19.38 -16.95 -22.69
CA ILE A 66 -19.02 -16.86 -21.27
C ILE A 66 -17.54 -17.22 -21.07
N ALA A 67 -17.04 -18.26 -21.74
CA ALA A 67 -15.65 -18.65 -21.67
C ALA A 67 -14.71 -17.57 -22.21
N ILE A 68 -15.04 -16.99 -23.38
CA ILE A 68 -14.27 -15.87 -23.95
C ILE A 68 -14.21 -14.70 -22.97
N LEU A 69 -15.35 -14.29 -22.41
CA LEU A 69 -15.38 -13.21 -21.42
C LEU A 69 -14.52 -13.54 -20.20
N THR A 70 -14.60 -14.77 -19.70
CA THR A 70 -13.85 -15.24 -18.53
C THR A 70 -12.34 -15.25 -18.79
N VAL A 71 -11.92 -15.75 -19.95
CA VAL A 71 -10.52 -15.72 -20.41
C VAL A 71 -10.01 -14.29 -20.50
N LEU A 72 -10.79 -13.37 -21.07
CA LEU A 72 -10.41 -11.96 -21.17
C LEU A 72 -10.22 -11.32 -19.79
N LEU A 73 -11.08 -11.63 -18.82
CA LEU A 73 -10.93 -11.15 -17.44
C LEU A 73 -9.64 -11.66 -16.78
N TYR A 74 -9.33 -12.95 -16.93
CA TYR A 74 -8.08 -13.52 -16.41
C TYR A 74 -6.84 -12.92 -17.06
N LEU A 75 -6.83 -12.76 -18.40
CA LEU A 75 -5.71 -12.17 -19.11
C LEU A 75 -5.51 -10.70 -18.76
N TRP A 76 -6.61 -9.96 -18.58
CA TRP A 76 -6.55 -8.59 -18.09
C TRP A 76 -5.92 -8.55 -16.70
N ALA A 77 -6.39 -9.37 -15.76
CA ALA A 77 -5.83 -9.43 -14.42
C ALA A 77 -4.34 -9.82 -14.45
N ALA A 78 -3.96 -10.82 -15.25
CA ALA A 78 -2.57 -11.24 -15.43
C ALA A 78 -1.69 -10.08 -15.90
N LYS A 79 -2.12 -9.33 -16.93
CA LYS A 79 -1.39 -8.14 -17.40
C LYS A 79 -1.20 -7.12 -16.28
N ARG A 80 -2.23 -6.89 -15.45
CA ARG A 80 -2.22 -5.90 -14.37
C ARG A 80 -1.31 -6.30 -13.21
N TYR A 81 -1.43 -7.54 -12.75
CA TYR A 81 -0.56 -8.09 -11.72
C TYR A 81 0.89 -8.21 -12.18
N PHE A 82 1.13 -8.42 -13.48
CA PHE A 82 2.48 -8.39 -14.05
C PHE A 82 3.12 -7.00 -13.98
N LEU A 83 2.35 -5.95 -14.31
CA LEU A 83 2.82 -4.57 -14.15
C LEU A 83 3.13 -4.25 -12.68
N GLN A 84 2.26 -4.65 -11.76
CA GLN A 84 2.49 -4.49 -10.32
C GLN A 84 3.72 -5.27 -9.83
N PHE A 85 3.89 -6.50 -10.31
CA PHE A 85 5.08 -7.30 -10.01
C PHE A 85 6.35 -6.59 -10.49
N ARG A 86 6.35 -5.97 -11.67
CA ARG A 86 7.50 -5.18 -12.16
C ARG A 86 7.83 -3.98 -11.26
N LEU A 87 6.82 -3.39 -10.62
CA LEU A 87 6.96 -2.23 -9.74
C LEU A 87 7.45 -2.62 -8.34
N ILE A 88 6.83 -3.62 -7.72
CA ILE A 88 6.98 -3.91 -6.28
C ILE A 88 7.80 -5.20 -6.05
N ARG A 89 7.90 -6.08 -7.05
CA ARG A 89 8.63 -7.37 -7.00
C ARG A 89 8.14 -8.37 -5.93
N PHE A 90 6.91 -8.21 -5.46
CA PHE A 90 6.31 -9.13 -4.49
C PHE A 90 5.93 -10.48 -5.09
N PRO A 91 6.29 -11.61 -4.45
CA PRO A 91 6.06 -12.96 -4.98
C PRO A 91 4.59 -13.29 -5.17
N LEU A 92 3.69 -12.73 -4.36
CA LEU A 92 2.24 -12.92 -4.51
C LEU A 92 1.75 -12.44 -5.89
N HIS A 93 2.27 -11.33 -6.39
CA HIS A 93 1.83 -10.78 -7.68
C HIS A 93 2.25 -11.70 -8.83
N ALA A 94 3.47 -12.23 -8.80
CA ALA A 94 3.93 -13.23 -9.77
C ALA A 94 3.05 -14.49 -9.74
N ALA A 95 2.72 -15.00 -8.55
CA ALA A 95 1.83 -16.15 -8.40
C ALA A 95 0.43 -15.92 -8.99
N ILE A 96 -0.14 -14.72 -8.80
CA ILE A 96 -1.45 -14.37 -9.39
C ILE A 96 -1.37 -14.29 -10.92
N VAL A 97 -0.26 -13.81 -11.49
CA VAL A 97 -0.05 -13.80 -12.95
C VAL A 97 -0.07 -15.21 -13.50
N PHE A 98 0.79 -16.10 -12.98
CA PHE A 98 0.85 -17.48 -13.44
C PHE A 98 -0.48 -18.21 -13.21
N GLY A 99 -1.08 -18.05 -12.02
CA GLY A 99 -2.37 -18.63 -11.69
C GLY A 99 -3.48 -18.20 -12.65
N SER A 100 -3.56 -16.91 -12.99
CA SER A 100 -4.57 -16.37 -13.91
C SER A 100 -4.40 -16.89 -15.33
N VAL A 101 -3.16 -17.00 -15.83
CA VAL A 101 -2.88 -17.56 -17.16
C VAL A 101 -3.28 -19.04 -17.23
N LEU A 102 -2.94 -19.82 -16.19
CA LEU A 102 -3.33 -21.23 -16.10
C LEU A 102 -4.86 -21.37 -16.02
N LEU A 103 -5.55 -20.54 -15.22
CA LEU A 103 -7.01 -20.54 -15.13
C LEU A 103 -7.69 -20.19 -16.47
N ALA A 104 -7.12 -19.26 -17.24
CA ALA A 104 -7.61 -18.95 -18.59
C ALA A 104 -7.48 -20.15 -19.54
N LEU A 105 -6.35 -20.86 -19.49
CA LEU A 105 -6.15 -22.09 -20.27
C LEU A 105 -7.14 -23.18 -19.85
N THR A 106 -7.33 -23.37 -18.54
CA THR A 106 -8.28 -24.31 -17.94
C THR A 106 -9.72 -24.02 -18.40
N GLU A 107 -10.17 -22.76 -18.43
CA GLU A 107 -11.49 -22.39 -18.95
C GLU A 107 -11.67 -22.78 -20.42
N TRP A 108 -10.66 -22.49 -21.26
CA TRP A 108 -10.72 -22.80 -22.69
C TRP A 108 -10.79 -24.31 -22.97
N VAL A 109 -9.97 -25.10 -22.27
CA VAL A 109 -9.96 -26.56 -22.40
C VAL A 109 -11.30 -27.14 -21.97
N MET A 110 -11.92 -26.62 -20.90
CA MET A 110 -13.20 -27.13 -20.40
C MET A 110 -14.32 -27.01 -21.45
N VAL A 111 -14.41 -25.88 -22.15
CA VAL A 111 -15.52 -25.62 -23.09
C VAL A 111 -15.31 -26.31 -24.45
N THR A 112 -14.07 -26.63 -24.81
CA THR A 112 -13.74 -27.22 -26.13
C THR A 112 -13.63 -28.75 -26.11
N THR A 113 -13.54 -29.38 -24.94
CA THR A 113 -13.22 -30.81 -24.82
C THR A 113 -14.36 -31.63 -24.22
N MET A 114 -14.36 -32.94 -24.50
CA MET A 114 -15.36 -33.87 -24.00
C MET A 114 -14.95 -34.43 -22.64
N MET A 115 -15.96 -34.69 -21.80
CA MET A 115 -15.78 -35.37 -20.51
C MET A 115 -15.10 -36.74 -20.70
N TRP A 116 -14.31 -37.15 -19.69
CA TRP A 116 -13.58 -38.44 -19.67
C TRP A 116 -12.48 -38.64 -20.71
N THR A 117 -12.11 -37.61 -21.46
CA THR A 117 -10.93 -37.64 -22.34
C THR A 117 -9.64 -37.33 -21.57
N LEU A 118 -8.47 -37.61 -22.15
CA LEU A 118 -7.18 -37.19 -21.57
C LEU A 118 -7.14 -35.67 -21.33
N ALA A 119 -7.75 -34.88 -22.21
CA ALA A 119 -7.82 -33.43 -22.07
C ALA A 119 -8.63 -33.00 -20.83
N TRP A 120 -9.70 -33.75 -20.47
CA TRP A 120 -10.46 -33.51 -19.25
C TRP A 120 -9.63 -33.74 -17.98
N TRP A 121 -8.79 -34.78 -17.96
CA TRP A 121 -7.85 -35.02 -16.86
C TRP A 121 -6.75 -33.97 -16.80
N LEU A 122 -6.21 -33.57 -17.96
CA LEU A 122 -5.20 -32.53 -18.06
C LEU A 122 -5.72 -31.18 -17.54
N TYR A 123 -6.98 -30.84 -17.82
CA TYR A 123 -7.66 -29.67 -17.25
C TYR A 123 -7.62 -29.67 -15.70
N HIS A 124 -7.93 -30.79 -15.05
CA HIS A 124 -7.92 -30.90 -13.59
C HIS A 124 -6.50 -30.76 -13.02
N ALA A 125 -5.50 -31.31 -13.71
CA ALA A 125 -4.11 -31.17 -13.35
C ALA A 125 -3.66 -29.69 -13.41
N VAL A 126 -3.95 -28.99 -14.51
CA VAL A 126 -3.62 -27.57 -14.68
C VAL A 126 -4.34 -26.70 -13.65
N LEU A 127 -5.61 -26.98 -13.36
CA LEU A 127 -6.38 -26.29 -12.31
C LEU A 127 -5.72 -26.45 -10.93
N SER A 128 -5.27 -27.67 -10.61
CA SER A 128 -4.59 -27.97 -9.35
C SER A 128 -3.24 -27.25 -9.24
N VAL A 129 -2.47 -27.19 -10.33
CA VAL A 129 -1.21 -26.44 -10.39
C VAL A 129 -1.46 -24.95 -10.17
N SER A 130 -2.51 -24.38 -10.77
CA SER A 130 -2.84 -22.95 -10.59
C SER A 130 -3.16 -22.61 -9.13
N ALA A 131 -3.94 -23.47 -8.46
CA ALA A 131 -4.25 -23.33 -7.05
C ALA A 131 -3.00 -23.46 -6.17
N LEU A 132 -2.11 -24.41 -6.48
CA LEU A 132 -0.85 -24.60 -5.76
C LEU A 132 0.09 -23.40 -5.94
N MET A 133 0.20 -22.83 -7.15
CA MET A 133 1.01 -21.63 -7.39
C MET A 133 0.53 -20.44 -6.57
N LEU A 134 -0.80 -20.23 -6.49
CA LEU A 134 -1.38 -19.20 -5.62
C LEU A 134 -1.05 -19.45 -4.14
N LEU A 135 -1.19 -20.69 -3.66
CA LEU A 135 -0.86 -21.05 -2.29
C LEU A 135 0.62 -20.83 -1.97
N ILE A 136 1.52 -21.26 -2.87
CA ILE A 136 2.96 -21.01 -2.76
C ILE A 136 3.24 -19.51 -2.77
N GLY A 137 2.59 -18.73 -3.62
CA GLY A 137 2.70 -17.27 -3.64
C GLY A 137 2.29 -16.62 -2.32
N VAL A 138 1.18 -17.05 -1.73
CA VAL A 138 0.71 -16.58 -0.42
C VAL A 138 1.71 -16.98 0.68
N ILE A 139 2.20 -18.22 0.67
CA ILE A 139 3.17 -18.69 1.66
C ILE A 139 4.51 -17.97 1.50
N ALA A 140 5.00 -17.80 0.27
CA ALA A 140 6.24 -17.08 -0.04
C ALA A 140 6.13 -15.61 0.35
N GLN A 141 5.00 -14.97 0.06
CA GLN A 141 4.70 -13.63 0.52
C GLN A 141 4.70 -13.56 2.04
N TYR A 142 4.02 -14.48 2.72
CA TYR A 142 3.95 -14.53 4.18
C TYR A 142 5.32 -14.79 4.82
N ARG A 143 6.16 -15.65 4.23
CA ARG A 143 7.53 -15.91 4.67
C ARG A 143 8.43 -14.70 4.46
N SER A 144 8.36 -14.05 3.30
CA SER A 144 9.02 -12.77 3.05
C SER A 144 8.58 -11.72 4.06
N ASN A 145 7.29 -11.69 4.40
CA ASN A 145 6.72 -10.81 5.42
C ASN A 145 7.18 -11.14 6.85
N LYS A 146 7.48 -12.41 7.13
CA LYS A 146 8.01 -12.87 8.43
C LYS A 146 9.51 -12.67 8.54
N SER A 147 10.24 -12.78 7.43
CA SER A 147 11.68 -12.59 7.35
C SER A 147 12.06 -11.11 7.45
N ALA A 148 11.18 -10.20 7.03
CA ALA A 148 11.27 -8.77 7.35
C ALA A 148 10.85 -8.45 8.80
N ALA A 149 10.18 -9.39 9.49
CA ALA A 149 9.53 -9.16 10.78
C ALA A 149 10.20 -9.71 12.06
N PRO A 150 11.45 -10.21 12.15
CA PRO A 150 11.98 -10.59 13.45
C PRO A 150 13.20 -9.74 13.88
N THR A 151 13.00 -8.44 14.15
CA THR A 151 13.82 -7.68 15.13
C THR A 151 12.98 -6.64 15.91
N PHE A 152 11.69 -6.91 16.13
CA PHE A 152 10.81 -5.98 16.87
C PHE A 152 10.05 -6.66 18.00
N ARG A 153 10.75 -7.46 18.80
CA ARG A 153 10.35 -7.64 20.19
C ARG A 153 11.29 -6.83 21.07
N GLN A 154 10.70 -5.78 21.65
CA GLN A 154 10.87 -5.26 23.02
C GLN A 154 11.27 -3.78 23.09
N ALA A 155 10.47 -3.04 23.89
CA ALA A 155 10.56 -1.63 24.28
C ALA A 155 10.33 -0.63 23.13
N SER A 156 9.27 0.18 23.13
CA SER A 156 9.09 1.25 24.12
C SER A 156 7.66 1.83 24.08
N ARG A 157 7.17 2.26 25.25
CA ARG A 157 5.86 2.86 25.46
C ARG A 157 5.82 4.26 24.84
N VAL A 158 5.20 4.40 23.68
CA VAL A 158 4.76 5.69 23.11
C VAL A 158 3.27 5.57 22.78
N PRO A 159 2.40 6.60 22.96
CA PRO A 159 0.97 6.47 22.72
C PRO A 159 0.69 6.16 21.23
N SER A 160 0.55 4.88 20.94
CA SER A 160 0.80 4.26 19.63
C SER A 160 -0.38 4.38 18.66
N LEU A 161 -0.09 4.23 17.37
CA LEU A 161 -1.06 4.01 16.27
C LEU A 161 -2.12 2.92 16.60
N ASP A 162 -1.88 2.11 17.64
CA ASP A 162 -2.83 1.17 18.23
C ASP A 162 -4.14 1.81 18.68
N ARG A 163 -4.12 3.05 19.21
CA ARG A 163 -5.37 3.76 19.59
C ARG A 163 -6.26 4.04 18.38
N LEU A 164 -5.68 4.13 17.18
CA LEU A 164 -6.42 4.32 15.93
C LEU A 164 -6.87 3.00 15.28
N ARG A 165 -6.66 1.83 15.91
CA ARG A 165 -6.89 0.50 15.30
C ARG A 165 -6.31 0.42 13.88
N ILE A 166 -5.18 1.08 13.62
CA ILE A 166 -4.55 1.02 12.30
C ILE A 166 -3.90 -0.34 12.18
N ARG A 167 -4.62 -1.26 11.58
CA ARG A 167 -4.06 -2.56 11.20
C ARG A 167 -3.14 -2.33 10.01
N ILE A 168 -1.85 -2.17 10.29
CA ILE A 168 -0.80 -2.26 9.28
C ILE A 168 -0.91 -3.67 8.69
N SER A 169 -1.19 -3.76 7.40
CA SER A 169 -1.20 -5.06 6.71
C SER A 169 0.25 -5.50 6.50
N GLY A 170 0.49 -6.82 6.40
CA GLY A 170 1.83 -7.32 6.11
C GLY A 170 2.43 -6.69 4.84
N SER A 171 1.61 -6.51 3.79
CA SER A 171 2.02 -5.84 2.56
C SER A 171 2.43 -4.38 2.74
N MET A 172 1.78 -3.65 3.65
CA MET A 172 2.15 -2.27 3.99
C MET A 172 3.47 -2.26 4.76
N GLN A 173 3.66 -3.16 5.72
CA GLN A 173 4.92 -3.30 6.44
C GLN A 173 6.10 -3.53 5.49
N ASN A 174 5.97 -4.47 4.53
CA ASN A 174 7.06 -4.73 3.59
C ASN A 174 7.41 -3.52 2.72
N LEU A 175 6.43 -2.66 2.41
CA LEU A 175 6.69 -1.45 1.64
C LEU A 175 7.44 -0.41 2.47
N ILE A 176 7.11 -0.29 3.75
CA ILE A 176 7.86 0.53 4.71
C ILE A 176 9.29 0.01 4.76
N ASP A 177 9.48 -1.28 5.06
CA ASP A 177 10.80 -1.89 5.20
C ASP A 177 11.63 -1.77 3.92
N ALA A 178 11.03 -1.97 2.75
CA ALA A 178 11.71 -1.84 1.46
C ALA A 178 12.09 -0.39 1.14
N THR A 179 11.32 0.59 1.61
CA THR A 179 11.65 2.02 1.46
C THR A 179 12.81 2.38 2.39
N GLU A 180 12.73 1.99 3.66
CA GLU A 180 13.77 2.22 4.67
C GLU A 180 15.10 1.54 4.31
N THR A 181 15.06 0.35 3.70
CA THR A 181 16.27 -0.36 3.24
C THR A 181 16.96 0.40 2.10
N LYS A 182 16.21 1.17 1.32
CA LYS A 182 16.70 1.80 0.09
C LYS A 182 17.17 3.24 0.32
N ASP A 183 16.48 3.97 1.20
CA ASP A 183 16.82 5.33 1.59
C ASP A 183 17.29 5.34 3.04
N GLU A 184 18.61 5.50 3.23
CA GLU A 184 19.26 5.56 4.54
C GLU A 184 18.62 6.62 5.47
N TYR A 185 17.98 7.64 4.89
CA TYR A 185 17.31 8.71 5.61
C TYR A 185 15.93 8.32 6.18
N THR A 186 15.24 7.35 5.58
CA THR A 186 13.83 7.05 5.93
C THR A 186 13.65 6.18 7.18
N ALA A 187 14.72 5.68 7.81
CA ALA A 187 14.63 4.85 9.01
C ALA A 187 13.86 5.57 10.13
N GLY A 188 12.66 5.07 10.46
CA GLY A 188 11.78 5.66 11.48
C GLY A 188 11.14 7.02 11.11
N HIS A 189 11.61 7.69 10.06
CA HIS A 189 11.08 8.97 9.56
C HIS A 189 9.59 8.88 9.23
N ASN A 190 9.21 7.90 8.42
CA ASN A 190 7.81 7.70 8.02
C ASN A 190 6.87 7.54 9.23
N TYR A 191 7.36 6.89 10.28
CA TYR A 191 6.61 6.74 11.53
C TYR A 191 6.49 8.08 12.28
N ARG A 192 7.59 8.82 12.44
CA ARG A 192 7.57 10.13 13.13
C ARG A 192 6.68 11.13 12.41
N VAL A 193 6.79 11.22 11.07
CA VAL A 193 5.94 12.06 10.23
C VAL A 193 4.46 11.71 10.38
N ALA A 194 4.10 10.41 10.33
CA ALA A 194 2.73 9.98 10.55
C ALA A 194 2.21 10.36 11.95
N MET A 195 3.06 10.26 12.98
CA MET A 195 2.70 10.62 14.35
C MET A 195 2.52 12.12 14.55
N TYR A 196 3.41 12.96 14.01
CA TYR A 196 3.25 14.42 14.04
C TYR A 196 1.98 14.86 13.32
N GLY A 197 1.77 14.32 12.12
CA GLY A 197 0.56 14.59 11.35
C GLY A 197 -0.69 14.22 12.14
N LEU A 198 -0.74 13.05 12.77
CA LEU A 198 -1.88 12.62 13.57
C LEU A 198 -2.16 13.51 14.77
N GLN A 199 -1.12 14.02 15.44
CA GLN A 199 -1.29 14.95 16.55
C GLN A 199 -1.89 16.27 16.07
N LEU A 200 -1.36 16.83 14.96
CA LEU A 200 -1.90 18.02 14.33
C LEU A 200 -3.36 17.83 13.87
N ALA A 201 -3.65 16.74 13.19
CA ALA A 201 -5.00 16.41 12.73
C ALA A 201 -6.02 16.27 13.89
N ARG A 202 -5.59 15.73 15.04
CA ARG A 202 -6.43 15.68 16.24
C ARG A 202 -6.68 17.05 16.84
N ALA A 203 -5.64 17.89 16.92
CA ALA A 203 -5.79 19.28 17.38
C ALA A 203 -6.77 20.08 16.49
N MET A 204 -6.82 19.74 15.20
CA MET A 204 -7.76 20.31 14.23
C MET A 204 -9.12 19.59 14.16
N ASN A 205 -9.40 18.63 15.05
CA ASN A 205 -10.67 17.87 15.13
C ASN A 205 -11.07 17.14 13.83
N LEU A 206 -10.11 16.56 13.11
CA LEU A 206 -10.41 15.77 11.91
C LEU A 206 -11.18 14.49 12.23
N ASP A 207 -12.05 14.09 11.30
CA ASP A 207 -12.80 12.84 11.40
C ASP A 207 -11.91 11.58 11.29
N SER A 208 -12.50 10.43 11.62
CA SER A 208 -11.79 9.14 11.59
C SER A 208 -11.33 8.70 10.19
N GLU A 209 -12.00 9.13 9.12
CA GLU A 209 -11.62 8.78 7.74
C GLU A 209 -10.33 9.52 7.35
N ARG A 210 -10.23 10.81 7.67
CA ARG A 210 -9.05 11.66 7.46
C ARG A 210 -7.89 11.29 8.37
N LEU A 211 -8.14 10.97 9.64
CA LEU A 211 -7.11 10.47 10.56
C LEU A 211 -6.48 9.16 10.06
N ARG A 212 -7.32 8.22 9.60
CA ARG A 212 -6.85 6.97 8.97
C ARG A 212 -6.05 7.28 7.70
N ALA A 213 -6.52 8.21 6.87
CA ALA A 213 -5.87 8.57 5.63
C ALA A 213 -4.46 9.12 5.88
N LEU A 214 -4.34 10.03 6.84
CA LEU A 214 -3.08 10.63 7.25
C LEU A 214 -2.12 9.60 7.84
N ALA A 215 -2.61 8.70 8.69
CA ALA A 215 -1.75 7.69 9.29
C ALA A 215 -1.23 6.68 8.26
N ARG A 216 -2.11 6.13 7.41
CA ARG A 216 -1.72 5.14 6.41
C ARG A 216 -0.93 5.78 5.28
N GLY A 217 -1.32 6.98 4.84
CA GLY A 217 -0.60 7.74 3.82
C GLY A 217 0.77 8.20 4.34
N GLY A 218 0.84 8.71 5.57
CA GLY A 218 2.10 9.17 6.18
C GLY A 218 3.12 8.05 6.40
N LEU A 219 2.69 6.86 6.79
CA LEU A 219 3.58 5.71 6.95
C LEU A 219 4.28 5.29 5.65
N ILE A 220 3.72 5.64 4.49
CA ILE A 220 4.22 5.18 3.19
C ILE A 220 4.30 6.30 2.15
N HIS A 221 4.33 7.56 2.59
CA HIS A 221 4.30 8.72 1.68
C HIS A 221 5.50 8.70 0.71
N ASP A 222 6.63 8.23 1.23
CA ASP A 222 7.90 8.11 0.53
C ASP A 222 8.10 6.80 -0.25
N VAL A 223 7.11 5.90 -0.28
CA VAL A 223 7.27 4.54 -0.85
C VAL A 223 7.73 4.53 -2.32
N GLY A 224 7.44 5.60 -3.06
CA GLY A 224 7.90 5.74 -4.45
C GLY A 224 9.41 5.86 -4.60
N LYS A 225 10.15 6.20 -3.54
CA LYS A 225 11.63 6.23 -3.53
C LYS A 225 12.24 4.87 -3.88
N ILE A 226 11.48 3.78 -3.72
CA ILE A 226 11.86 2.44 -4.20
C ILE A 226 12.20 2.45 -5.71
N ARG A 227 11.67 3.38 -6.50
CA ARG A 227 11.95 3.49 -7.94
C ARG A 227 13.08 4.45 -8.29
N VAL A 228 13.56 5.25 -7.34
CA VAL A 228 14.68 6.17 -7.56
C VAL A 228 15.99 5.37 -7.57
N PRO A 229 16.94 5.60 -8.49
CA PRO A 229 18.27 4.98 -8.45
C PRO A 229 19.01 5.33 -7.15
N SER A 230 19.67 4.36 -6.53
CA SER A 230 20.33 4.55 -5.22
C SER A 230 21.47 5.58 -5.30
N GLU A 231 22.13 5.68 -6.45
CA GLU A 231 23.20 6.65 -6.73
C GLU A 231 22.70 8.09 -6.73
N ILE A 232 21.42 8.30 -7.08
CA ILE A 232 20.76 9.61 -7.04
C ILE A 232 20.21 9.86 -5.64
N LEU A 233 19.53 8.86 -5.07
CA LEU A 233 18.84 8.97 -3.78
C LEU A 233 19.81 9.23 -2.62
N ASN A 234 20.94 8.52 -2.60
CA ASN A 234 21.96 8.58 -1.54
C ASN A 234 23.19 9.41 -1.98
N LYS A 235 23.04 10.29 -2.99
CA LYS A 235 24.14 11.11 -3.50
C LYS A 235 24.67 12.06 -2.41
N PRO A 236 25.99 12.05 -2.10
CA PRO A 236 26.55 13.04 -1.19
C PRO A 236 26.62 14.42 -1.89
N GLY A 237 25.77 15.36 -1.45
CA GLY A 237 25.79 16.74 -1.91
C GLY A 237 24.52 17.19 -2.65
N LYS A 238 24.63 18.25 -3.46
CA LYS A 238 23.49 18.79 -4.19
C LYS A 238 23.17 17.94 -5.43
N LEU A 239 21.90 17.68 -5.63
CA LEU A 239 21.37 17.07 -6.85
C LEU A 239 21.44 18.06 -8.01
N THR A 240 21.73 17.56 -9.21
CA THR A 240 21.52 18.31 -10.45
C THR A 240 20.02 18.48 -10.72
N THR A 241 19.66 19.37 -11.65
CA THR A 241 18.26 19.56 -12.05
C THR A 241 17.63 18.26 -12.57
N ASP A 242 18.39 17.48 -13.33
CA ASP A 242 17.93 16.20 -13.89
C ASP A 242 17.75 15.15 -12.79
N GLU A 243 18.71 15.03 -11.88
CA GLU A 243 18.63 14.14 -10.71
C GLU A 243 17.45 14.48 -9.81
N ARG A 244 17.22 15.78 -9.59
CA ARG A 244 16.07 16.28 -8.84
C ARG A 244 14.76 15.91 -9.51
N SER A 245 14.67 16.03 -10.84
CA SER A 245 13.46 15.64 -11.59
C SER A 245 13.13 14.15 -11.45
N VAL A 246 14.13 13.29 -11.24
CA VAL A 246 13.93 11.86 -10.98
C VAL A 246 13.37 11.64 -9.57
N ILE A 247 13.90 12.33 -8.56
CA ILE A 247 13.38 12.24 -7.18
C ILE A 247 11.97 12.80 -7.08
N GLU A 248 11.66 13.91 -7.74
CA GLU A 248 10.32 14.53 -7.73
C GLU A 248 9.22 13.64 -8.33
N GLN A 249 9.58 12.53 -9.00
CA GLN A 249 8.61 11.53 -9.46
C GLN A 249 8.19 10.53 -8.37
N HIS A 250 8.83 10.50 -7.21
CA HIS A 250 8.48 9.53 -6.17
C HIS A 250 7.02 9.64 -5.66
N PRO A 251 6.35 10.81 -5.55
CA PRO A 251 4.95 10.85 -5.14
C PRO A 251 4.04 10.17 -6.18
N VAL A 252 4.35 10.36 -7.48
CA VAL A 252 3.66 9.70 -8.58
C VAL A 252 3.91 8.20 -8.56
N ALA A 253 5.17 7.78 -8.39
CA ALA A 253 5.53 6.38 -8.28
C ALA A 253 4.84 5.69 -7.09
N GLY A 254 4.82 6.34 -5.92
CA GLY A 254 4.18 5.84 -4.72
C GLY A 254 2.67 5.69 -4.90
N TYR A 255 2.03 6.70 -5.50
CA TYR A 255 0.61 6.63 -5.87
C TYR A 255 0.32 5.42 -6.80
N GLU A 256 1.10 5.25 -7.87
CA GLU A 256 0.94 4.14 -8.81
C GLU A 256 1.13 2.76 -8.17
N MET A 257 2.02 2.65 -7.19
CA MET A 257 2.24 1.42 -6.43
C MET A 257 1.06 1.14 -5.49
N CYS A 258 0.59 2.16 -4.78
CA CYS A 258 -0.36 2.00 -3.69
C CYS A 258 -1.82 1.86 -4.14
N LYS A 259 -2.19 2.41 -5.30
CA LYS A 259 -3.59 2.39 -5.76
C LYS A 259 -4.14 1.00 -6.11
N TYR A 260 -3.31 -0.02 -6.08
CA TYR A 260 -3.72 -1.40 -6.37
C TYR A 260 -3.71 -2.35 -5.18
N ILE A 261 -3.16 -1.92 -4.05
CA ILE A 261 -2.89 -2.78 -2.90
C ILE A 261 -3.77 -2.41 -1.68
N GLY A 262 -4.92 -1.79 -1.95
CA GLY A 262 -5.97 -1.55 -0.96
C GLY A 262 -5.89 -0.22 -0.21
N PHE A 263 -5.12 0.76 -0.71
CA PHE A 263 -5.18 2.14 -0.22
C PHE A 263 -6.42 2.86 -0.73
N MET A 264 -7.02 3.74 0.05
CA MET A 264 -8.18 4.54 -0.37
C MET A 264 -7.73 5.87 -0.97
N THR A 265 -8.61 6.54 -1.70
CA THR A 265 -8.28 7.81 -2.38
C THR A 265 -7.67 8.86 -1.47
N GLU A 266 -8.18 9.04 -0.25
CA GLU A 266 -7.59 10.01 0.69
C GLU A 266 -6.14 9.65 1.07
N GLU A 267 -5.83 8.36 1.24
CA GLU A 267 -4.46 7.89 1.52
C GLU A 267 -3.56 8.08 0.30
N LEU A 268 -4.09 7.81 -0.89
CA LEU A 268 -3.39 8.02 -2.15
C LEU A 268 -3.11 9.51 -2.41
N SER A 269 -4.03 10.39 -2.03
CA SER A 269 -3.82 11.84 -2.10
C SER A 269 -2.70 12.29 -1.17
N VAL A 270 -2.60 11.72 0.02
CA VAL A 270 -1.48 11.99 0.94
C VAL A 270 -0.16 11.61 0.28
N ILE A 271 -0.06 10.39 -0.27
CA ILE A 271 1.17 9.90 -0.92
C ILE A 271 1.52 10.76 -2.14
N ARG A 272 0.54 11.15 -2.97
CA ARG A 272 0.81 11.87 -4.21
C ARG A 272 1.13 13.35 -3.99
N HIS A 273 0.48 13.98 -3.01
CA HIS A 273 0.46 15.44 -2.89
C HIS A 273 1.17 15.99 -1.65
N HIS A 274 1.92 15.18 -0.89
CA HIS A 274 2.62 15.65 0.31
C HIS A 274 3.75 16.66 0.02
N HIS A 275 4.16 16.80 -1.25
CA HIS A 275 5.09 17.84 -1.70
C HIS A 275 4.42 18.96 -2.51
N GLU A 276 3.08 18.98 -2.57
CA GLU A 276 2.37 20.16 -3.06
C GLU A 276 2.51 21.31 -2.06
N LYS A 277 2.58 22.53 -2.57
CA LYS A 277 2.73 23.74 -1.77
C LYS A 277 1.48 24.58 -1.85
N TRP A 278 1.12 25.24 -0.76
CA TRP A 278 -0.09 26.05 -0.67
C TRP A 278 -0.22 27.08 -1.82
N ASP A 279 0.90 27.66 -2.27
CA ASP A 279 0.95 28.64 -3.37
C ASP A 279 0.88 28.04 -4.79
N GLY A 280 0.95 26.71 -4.94
CA GLY A 280 0.96 26.01 -6.23
C GLY A 280 2.35 25.83 -6.85
N THR A 281 3.43 26.17 -6.13
CA THR A 281 4.82 25.97 -6.62
C THR A 281 5.41 24.59 -6.29
N GLY A 282 4.58 23.71 -5.72
CA GLY A 282 4.94 22.33 -5.39
C GLY A 282 4.89 21.37 -6.58
N TYR A 283 4.92 20.07 -6.28
CA TYR A 283 4.88 19.00 -7.26
C TYR A 283 4.09 17.80 -6.69
N PRO A 284 3.58 16.87 -7.52
CA PRO A 284 3.75 16.76 -8.98
C PRO A 284 2.71 17.49 -9.84
N ASP A 285 1.54 17.80 -9.29
CA ASP A 285 0.36 18.30 -10.01
C ASP A 285 0.18 19.82 -9.91
N LYS A 286 0.96 20.50 -9.06
CA LYS A 286 0.94 21.97 -8.86
C LYS A 286 -0.41 22.48 -8.34
N LEU A 287 -1.00 21.71 -7.44
CA LEU A 287 -2.27 22.05 -6.81
C LEU A 287 -2.12 23.27 -5.90
N LYS A 288 -3.14 24.13 -5.84
CA LYS A 288 -3.11 25.35 -5.03
C LYS A 288 -4.17 25.35 -3.94
N GLY A 289 -3.78 25.78 -2.74
CA GLY A 289 -4.71 25.98 -1.63
C GLY A 289 -5.53 24.73 -1.30
N ALA A 290 -6.85 24.88 -1.34
CA ALA A 290 -7.81 23.83 -0.99
C ALA A 290 -7.92 22.69 -2.02
N GLU A 291 -7.29 22.80 -3.19
CA GLU A 291 -7.16 21.68 -4.13
C GLU A 291 -6.30 20.55 -3.53
N ILE A 292 -5.39 20.90 -2.63
CA ILE A 292 -4.60 19.95 -1.85
C ILE A 292 -5.50 19.40 -0.73
N SER A 293 -5.60 18.07 -0.61
CA SER A 293 -6.36 17.46 0.46
C SER A 293 -5.82 17.88 1.83
N LEU A 294 -6.71 18.10 2.80
CA LEU A 294 -6.32 18.52 4.14
C LEU A 294 -5.31 17.55 4.80
N PRO A 295 -5.46 16.20 4.66
CA PRO A 295 -4.43 15.28 5.11
C PRO A 295 -3.05 15.49 4.45
N ALA A 296 -2.99 15.79 3.14
CA ALA A 296 -1.70 16.05 2.48
C ALA A 296 -1.06 17.36 2.98
N ARG A 297 -1.85 18.41 3.20
CA ARG A 297 -1.39 19.69 3.79
C ARG A 297 -0.80 19.51 5.19
N ILE A 298 -1.47 18.70 6.02
CA ILE A 298 -0.99 18.36 7.37
C ILE A 298 0.31 17.54 7.28
N LEU A 299 0.38 16.57 6.36
CA LEU A 299 1.57 15.75 6.20
C LEU A 299 2.78 16.57 5.74
N ALA A 300 2.60 17.53 4.84
CA ALA A 300 3.68 18.41 4.37
C ALA A 300 4.37 19.16 5.53
N ILE A 301 3.59 19.65 6.51
CA ILE A 301 4.13 20.29 7.71
C ILE A 301 4.89 19.27 8.56
N ALA A 302 4.30 18.09 8.78
CA ALA A 302 4.91 17.03 9.59
C ALA A 302 6.22 16.50 9.00
N ASP A 303 6.29 16.35 7.68
CA ASP A 303 7.46 15.91 6.93
C ASP A 303 8.60 16.93 7.04
N VAL A 304 8.31 18.21 6.75
CA VAL A 304 9.32 19.27 6.89
C VAL A 304 9.76 19.43 8.34
N PHE A 305 8.84 19.33 9.30
CA PHE A 305 9.20 19.39 10.71
C PHE A 305 10.17 18.27 11.09
N ASP A 306 9.85 17.01 10.78
CA ASP A 306 10.72 15.88 11.07
C ASP A 306 12.08 16.02 10.38
N ALA A 307 12.08 16.50 9.14
CA ALA A 307 13.26 16.77 8.35
C ALA A 307 14.21 17.80 8.99
N LEU A 308 13.67 18.78 9.71
CA LEU A 308 14.43 19.81 10.41
C LEU A 308 14.89 19.35 11.80
N THR A 309 14.07 18.58 12.51
CA THR A 309 14.32 18.21 13.92
C THR A 309 14.94 16.84 14.11
N SER A 310 15.11 16.04 13.04
CA SER A 310 15.77 14.73 13.11
C SER A 310 17.24 14.81 12.72
N ARG A 311 18.05 13.92 13.31
CA ARG A 311 19.47 13.81 12.98
C ARG A 311 19.63 13.26 11.57
N ARG A 312 20.54 13.85 10.79
CA ARG A 312 20.90 13.39 9.45
C ARG A 312 22.41 13.16 9.37
N SER A 313 22.87 12.26 8.50
CA SER A 313 24.30 11.93 8.33
C SER A 313 25.20 13.15 8.06
N TYR A 314 24.61 14.24 7.54
CA TYR A 314 25.28 15.49 7.19
C TYR A 314 24.84 16.69 8.06
N ARG A 315 23.99 16.50 9.07
CA ARG A 315 23.42 17.62 9.84
C ARG A 315 22.88 17.21 11.22
N GLU A 316 23.25 17.98 12.24
CA GLU A 316 22.61 17.89 13.56
C GLU A 316 21.16 18.45 13.53
N PRO A 317 20.27 17.92 14.38
CA PRO A 317 18.91 18.42 14.57
C PRO A 317 18.88 19.92 14.83
N TRP A 318 17.88 20.59 14.27
CA TRP A 318 17.60 21.98 14.64
C TRP A 318 16.92 22.08 16.00
N PRO A 319 17.18 23.16 16.78
CA PRO A 319 16.36 23.52 17.91
C PRO A 319 14.89 23.69 17.48
N LEU A 320 13.97 23.30 18.36
CA LEU A 320 12.53 23.33 18.10
C LEU A 320 12.07 24.73 17.66
N GLU A 321 12.56 25.77 18.32
CA GLU A 321 12.22 27.17 18.05
C GLU A 321 12.61 27.56 16.63
N ARG A 322 13.76 27.07 16.15
CA ARG A 322 14.24 27.36 14.79
C ARG A 322 13.43 26.60 13.74
N ALA A 323 13.05 25.36 14.01
CA ALA A 323 12.19 24.59 13.13
C ALA A 323 10.78 25.23 13.02
N LEU A 324 10.22 25.68 14.15
CA LEU A 324 8.94 26.39 14.19
C LEU A 324 8.99 27.71 13.41
N GLN A 325 10.07 28.48 13.55
CA GLN A 325 10.24 29.71 12.80
C GLN A 325 10.17 29.48 11.29
N VAL A 326 10.82 28.42 10.77
CA VAL A 326 10.76 28.10 9.34
C VAL A 326 9.36 27.67 8.89
N ILE A 327 8.61 26.97 9.74
CA ILE A 327 7.22 26.61 9.44
C ILE A 327 6.31 27.85 9.45
N GLU A 328 6.50 28.77 10.40
CA GLU A 328 5.79 30.06 10.47
C GLU A 328 6.09 30.94 9.24
N GLU A 329 7.36 31.06 8.84
CA GLU A 329 7.80 31.81 7.65
C GLU A 329 7.23 31.21 6.34
N GLY A 330 6.99 29.89 6.31
CA GLY A 330 6.38 29.19 5.17
C GLY A 330 4.86 29.30 5.07
N SER A 331 4.19 29.98 6.02
CA SER A 331 2.74 30.13 6.04
C SER A 331 2.22 30.88 4.80
N GLY A 332 1.21 30.32 4.13
CA GLY A 332 0.62 30.92 2.94
C GLY A 332 1.44 30.79 1.66
N THR A 333 2.63 30.19 1.73
CA THR A 333 3.47 29.85 0.56
C THR A 333 3.67 28.34 0.46
N HIS A 334 4.51 27.79 1.34
CA HIS A 334 4.74 26.35 1.43
C HIS A 334 3.54 25.66 2.09
N PHE A 335 3.07 26.22 3.21
CA PHE A 335 2.11 25.55 4.09
C PHE A 335 0.78 26.28 4.15
N ASP A 336 -0.27 25.51 4.42
CA ASP A 336 -1.59 26.03 4.73
C ASP A 336 -1.56 26.89 6.02
N PRO A 337 -1.96 28.17 5.97
CA PRO A 337 -2.00 29.04 7.14
C PRO A 337 -2.79 28.47 8.33
N GLU A 338 -3.89 27.76 8.09
CA GLU A 338 -4.71 27.17 9.15
C GLU A 338 -3.97 26.01 9.84
N CYS A 339 -3.30 25.17 9.04
CA CYS A 339 -2.50 24.07 9.58
C CYS A 339 -1.26 24.59 10.33
N VAL A 340 -0.61 25.65 9.84
CA VAL A 340 0.52 26.30 10.54
C VAL A 340 0.07 26.85 11.88
N ALA A 341 -1.03 27.61 11.93
CA ALA A 341 -1.55 28.18 13.16
C ALA A 341 -1.86 27.09 14.21
N ALA A 342 -2.49 26.00 13.78
CA ALA A 342 -2.78 24.85 14.65
C ALA A 342 -1.50 24.14 15.12
N PHE A 343 -0.51 23.95 14.24
CA PHE A 343 0.75 23.30 14.59
C PHE A 343 1.58 24.12 15.58
N VAL A 344 1.70 25.43 15.34
CA VAL A 344 2.38 26.36 16.26
C VAL A 344 1.71 26.35 17.63
N GLN A 345 0.37 26.38 17.67
CA GLN A 345 -0.36 26.33 18.92
C GLN A 345 -0.11 24.99 19.66
N LEU A 346 -0.13 23.87 18.95
CA LEU A 346 0.17 22.55 19.51
C LEU A 346 1.57 22.50 20.15
N CYS A 347 2.58 23.04 19.47
CA CYS A 347 3.95 23.08 19.96
C CYS A 347 4.11 24.02 21.16
N ARG A 348 3.52 25.22 21.12
CA ARG A 348 3.61 26.21 22.22
C ARG A 348 2.94 25.74 23.50
N ARG A 349 1.92 24.88 23.41
CA ARG A 349 1.27 24.25 24.57
C ARG A 349 2.07 23.07 25.15
N GLY A 350 3.17 22.66 24.50
CA GLY A 350 3.94 21.48 24.90
C GLY A 350 3.16 20.17 24.70
N GLU A 351 2.13 20.19 23.85
CA GLU A 351 1.26 19.04 23.60
C GLU A 351 1.80 18.14 22.46
N LEU A 352 2.79 18.62 21.71
CA LEU A 352 3.47 17.82 20.70
C LEU A 352 4.40 16.81 21.37
N VAL A 353 4.04 15.53 21.28
CA VAL A 353 4.87 14.41 21.69
C VAL A 353 5.86 14.11 20.57
N VAL A 354 7.15 14.33 20.83
CA VAL A 354 8.26 13.89 19.97
C VAL A 354 8.41 12.37 20.10
N PRO A 355 8.19 11.58 19.05
CA PRO A 355 8.44 10.15 19.11
C PRO A 355 9.96 9.94 19.30
N GLN A 356 10.35 9.14 20.29
CA GLN A 356 11.75 8.79 20.48
C GLN A 356 12.28 8.07 19.22
N ASP A 357 13.54 8.35 18.87
CA ASP A 357 14.20 7.75 17.72
C ASP A 357 14.09 6.23 17.78
N MET A 358 13.47 5.65 16.77
CA MET A 358 13.59 4.22 16.52
C MET A 358 15.00 4.01 16.01
N GLU A 359 15.86 3.29 16.74
CA GLU A 359 17.17 2.92 16.20
C GLU A 359 16.99 2.23 14.83
N PRO A 360 17.82 2.58 13.82
CA PRO A 360 17.76 1.94 12.51
C PRO A 360 17.73 0.42 12.65
N SER A 361 16.85 -0.23 11.89
CA SER A 361 16.72 -1.69 11.91
C SER A 361 18.05 -2.40 11.59
N TYR A 362 18.92 -1.76 10.82
CA TYR A 362 20.25 -2.23 10.43
C TYR A 362 21.29 -2.20 11.59
N GLU A 363 21.36 -1.12 12.40
CA GLU A 363 22.31 -1.03 13.52
C GLU A 363 21.98 -2.02 14.65
N ARG A 364 20.69 -2.34 14.81
CA ARG A 364 20.24 -3.41 15.72
C ARG A 364 20.67 -4.81 15.27
N VAL A 365 20.73 -5.06 13.95
CA VAL A 365 21.19 -6.35 13.44
C VAL A 365 22.70 -6.48 13.62
N LEU A 366 23.48 -5.45 13.26
CA LEU A 366 24.93 -5.46 13.44
C LEU A 366 25.36 -5.59 14.91
N SER A 367 24.75 -4.81 15.81
CA SER A 367 25.07 -4.91 17.24
C SER A 367 24.71 -6.27 17.83
N SER A 368 23.64 -6.91 17.34
CA SER A 368 23.24 -8.26 17.74
C SER A 368 24.17 -9.36 17.21
N GLU A 369 24.72 -9.18 16.01
CA GLU A 369 25.69 -10.11 15.42
C GLU A 369 27.07 -9.96 16.08
N GLU A 370 27.50 -8.74 16.41
CA GLU A 370 28.75 -8.49 17.15
C GLU A 370 28.68 -9.02 18.59
N THR A 371 27.54 -8.86 19.28
CA THR A 371 27.35 -9.45 20.62
C THR A 371 27.18 -10.97 20.59
N ALA A 372 26.60 -11.55 19.53
CA ALA A 372 26.55 -12.99 19.35
C ALA A 372 27.95 -13.57 19.05
N ALA A 373 28.74 -12.90 18.21
CA ALA A 373 30.12 -13.29 17.89
C ALA A 373 31.04 -13.21 19.12
N ALA A 374 30.90 -12.17 19.94
CA ALA A 374 31.65 -12.03 21.20
C ALA A 374 31.32 -13.12 22.22
N ARG A 375 30.06 -13.57 22.30
CA ARG A 375 29.62 -14.65 23.21
C ARG A 375 29.96 -16.06 22.73
N SER A 376 30.31 -16.23 21.47
CA SER A 376 30.80 -17.50 20.91
C SER A 376 32.33 -17.63 20.96
N ALA A 377 33.03 -16.58 21.38
CA ALA A 377 34.48 -16.53 21.52
C ALA A 377 34.96 -16.62 22.99
N GLU A 378 34.03 -16.64 23.94
CA GLU A 378 34.22 -17.07 25.34
C GLU A 378 33.70 -18.50 25.51
#